data_AF-A0A519NTA8-F1
#
_entry.id   AF-A0A519NTA8-F1
#
_cell.length_a   1.000
_cell.length_b   1.000
_cell.length_c   1.000
_cell.angle_alpha   90.00
_cell.angle_beta   90.00
_cell.angle_gamma   90.00
#
_symmetry.space_group_name_H-M   'P 1'
#
loop_
_entity.id
_entity.type
_entity.pdbx_description
1 polymer ?
#
loop_
_entity_poly.entity_id
_entity_poly.type
_entity_poly.pdbx_seq_one_letter_code
_entity_poly.pdbx_strand_id
1 'polypeptide(L)'
;MKQRFFIGLSLLAAMGVSAQDQAIDGSLSIGQDGGASLGNGNSLFFRGVQANSDELSIYRFNRAVNMSDLRVGIGDDYGGAGDRFVIGSHNWQDNKFYAHMVIDGEGKIGIGTEAMGAERLAVNGLVKAREVKVEGGIWPDYVFEKSYRPLSLSAVEKFISLNGHLPELPSAATVKANGIELGEINRTLLKKVEELTLHLIAQSKEIKALKRKVNKR
;
A
#
# COMPACT_ATOMS: atom_id res chain seq x y z
N MET A 1 -49.81 -48.64 -60.38
CA MET A 1 -48.85 -47.54 -60.57
C MET A 1 -49.09 -46.55 -59.43
N LYS A 2 -48.26 -46.59 -58.37
CA LYS A 2 -47.35 -45.50 -57.90
C LYS A 2 -48.08 -44.15 -57.73
N GLN A 3 -48.02 -43.43 -56.60
CA GLN A 3 -46.86 -43.12 -55.76
C GLN A 3 -47.28 -42.85 -54.31
N ARG A 4 -46.46 -43.28 -53.33
CA ARG A 4 -46.53 -42.84 -51.94
C ARG A 4 -45.53 -41.71 -51.74
N PHE A 5 -45.99 -40.55 -51.31
CA PHE A 5 -45.13 -39.45 -50.86
C PHE A 5 -44.71 -39.71 -49.41
N PHE A 6 -43.40 -39.81 -49.17
CA PHE A 6 -42.82 -39.76 -47.83
C PHE A 6 -42.40 -38.32 -47.56
N ILE A 7 -43.02 -37.68 -46.55
CA ILE A 7 -42.59 -36.40 -46.01
C ILE A 7 -41.49 -36.71 -44.99
N GLY A 8 -40.24 -36.41 -45.34
CA GLY A 8 -39.12 -36.54 -44.42
C GLY A 8 -39.14 -35.40 -43.40
N LEU A 9 -39.39 -35.74 -42.14
CA LEU A 9 -39.25 -34.83 -41.01
C LEU A 9 -37.76 -34.77 -40.63
N SER A 10 -37.07 -33.68 -40.96
CA SER A 10 -35.70 -33.43 -40.52
C SER A 10 -35.69 -32.97 -39.06
N LEU A 11 -35.33 -33.89 -38.16
CA LEU A 11 -35.08 -33.60 -36.75
C LEU A 11 -33.75 -32.84 -36.63
N LEU A 12 -33.79 -31.54 -36.33
CA LEU A 12 -32.60 -30.75 -36.05
C LEU A 12 -32.25 -30.93 -34.56
N ALA A 13 -31.34 -31.86 -34.25
CA ALA A 13 -30.82 -32.02 -32.89
C ALA A 13 -29.82 -30.88 -32.60
N ALA A 14 -30.20 -29.96 -31.71
CA ALA A 14 -29.25 -29.00 -31.15
C ALA A 14 -28.29 -29.75 -30.21
N MET A 15 -27.12 -30.15 -30.72
CA MET A 15 -26.04 -30.62 -29.87
C MET A 15 -25.46 -29.41 -29.13
N GLY A 16 -25.70 -29.34 -27.82
CA GLY A 16 -25.02 -28.36 -26.97
C GLY A 16 -23.53 -28.67 -26.98
N VAL A 17 -22.72 -27.83 -27.64
CA VAL A 17 -21.26 -27.88 -27.51
C VAL A 17 -20.94 -27.34 -26.12
N SER A 18 -20.50 -28.22 -25.21
CA SER A 18 -19.93 -27.79 -23.94
C SER A 18 -18.50 -27.30 -24.20
N ALA A 19 -18.08 -26.22 -23.56
CA ALA A 19 -16.68 -25.78 -23.60
C ALA A 19 -15.79 -26.92 -23.07
N GLN A 20 -14.67 -27.17 -23.74
CA GLN A 20 -13.68 -28.17 -23.32
C GLN A 20 -12.39 -27.46 -22.89
N ASP A 21 -11.67 -28.05 -21.94
CA ASP A 21 -10.34 -27.59 -21.58
C ASP A 21 -9.42 -27.67 -22.81
N GLN A 22 -8.67 -26.59 -23.06
CA GLN A 22 -7.69 -26.54 -24.14
C GLN A 22 -6.29 -26.65 -23.55
N ALA A 23 -5.62 -27.78 -23.80
CA ALA A 23 -4.19 -27.90 -23.56
C ALA A 23 -3.41 -27.32 -24.74
N ILE A 24 -2.48 -26.40 -24.47
CA ILE A 24 -1.58 -25.81 -25.47
C ILE A 24 -0.16 -26.21 -25.09
N ASP A 25 0.45 -27.10 -25.87
CA ASP A 25 1.87 -27.47 -25.76
C ASP A 25 2.70 -26.56 -26.69
N GLY A 26 2.80 -25.29 -26.30
CA GLY A 26 3.42 -24.24 -27.10
C GLY A 26 3.00 -22.84 -26.65
N SER A 27 3.32 -21.83 -27.46
CA SER A 27 2.94 -20.43 -27.19
C SER A 27 1.54 -20.12 -27.74
N LEU A 28 0.75 -19.38 -26.96
CA LEU A 28 -0.49 -18.77 -27.42
C LEU A 28 -0.26 -17.28 -27.71
N SER A 29 -0.56 -16.85 -28.94
CA SER A 29 -0.62 -15.43 -29.31
C SER A 29 -2.07 -15.01 -29.50
N ILE A 30 -2.45 -13.87 -28.92
CA ILE A 30 -3.80 -13.31 -29.04
C ILE A 30 -3.73 -12.09 -29.97
N GLY A 31 -4.29 -12.25 -31.17
CA GLY A 31 -4.30 -11.21 -32.20
C GLY A 31 -3.11 -11.27 -33.17
N GLN A 32 -2.99 -10.23 -33.99
CA GLN A 32 -1.94 -10.06 -34.99
C GLN A 32 -1.31 -8.67 -34.89
N ASP A 33 -0.04 -8.56 -35.27
CA ASP A 33 0.67 -7.29 -35.35
C ASP A 33 0.15 -6.48 -36.56
N GLY A 34 -0.80 -5.59 -36.31
CA GLY A 34 -1.41 -4.71 -37.30
C GLY A 34 -2.29 -3.65 -36.64
N GLY A 35 -2.52 -2.53 -37.33
CA GLY A 35 -3.35 -1.43 -36.81
C GLY A 35 -2.55 -0.27 -36.22
N ALA A 36 -3.19 0.52 -35.36
CA ALA A 36 -2.61 1.72 -34.77
C ALA A 36 -1.42 1.37 -33.85
N SER A 37 -0.35 2.16 -33.91
CA SER A 37 0.85 1.95 -33.08
C SER A 37 0.63 2.28 -31.60
N LEU A 38 -0.47 2.96 -31.25
CA LEU A 38 -0.83 3.43 -29.91
C LEU A 38 -2.22 2.90 -29.51
N GLY A 39 -2.43 2.68 -28.21
CA GLY A 39 -3.71 2.27 -27.65
C GLY A 39 -3.77 0.81 -27.17
N ASN A 40 -4.98 0.32 -26.95
CA ASN A 40 -5.23 -1.04 -26.47
C ASN A 40 -4.94 -2.06 -27.58
N GLY A 41 -4.19 -3.10 -27.25
CA GLY A 41 -4.10 -4.32 -28.06
C GLY A 41 -5.27 -5.27 -27.77
N ASN A 42 -5.15 -6.49 -28.31
CA ASN A 42 -6.11 -7.55 -28.01
C ASN A 42 -6.03 -7.97 -26.53
N SER A 43 -7.15 -8.45 -26.00
CA SER A 43 -7.32 -8.76 -24.58
C SER A 43 -7.65 -10.25 -24.38
N LEU A 44 -7.09 -10.84 -23.33
CA LEU A 44 -7.58 -12.09 -22.76
C LEU A 44 -8.63 -11.75 -21.71
N PHE A 45 -9.88 -12.18 -21.94
CA PHE A 45 -10.99 -11.93 -21.01
C PHE A 45 -11.27 -13.15 -20.13
N PHE A 46 -11.44 -12.92 -18.83
CA PHE A 46 -11.88 -13.93 -17.87
C PHE A 46 -13.39 -13.74 -17.64
N ARG A 47 -14.21 -14.65 -18.17
CA ARG A 47 -15.67 -14.55 -18.14
C ARG A 47 -16.29 -15.68 -17.31
N GLY A 48 -17.46 -15.41 -16.73
CA GLY A 48 -18.33 -16.39 -16.08
C GLY A 48 -18.39 -16.31 -14.55
N VAL A 49 -19.49 -15.77 -14.02
CA VAL A 49 -20.26 -16.15 -12.81
C VAL A 49 -21.46 -15.18 -12.80
N GLN A 50 -22.59 -15.61 -13.37
CA GLN A 50 -23.67 -14.72 -13.84
C GLN A 50 -24.07 -13.62 -12.83
N ALA A 51 -24.02 -12.36 -13.31
CA ALA A 51 -24.36 -11.07 -12.69
C ALA A 51 -23.24 -10.23 -12.04
N ASN A 52 -21.96 -10.55 -12.19
CA ASN A 52 -20.88 -9.61 -11.84
C ASN A 52 -20.54 -8.74 -13.05
N SER A 53 -21.23 -7.62 -13.28
CA SER A 53 -21.25 -6.75 -14.48
C SER A 53 -19.90 -6.31 -15.08
N ASP A 54 -18.80 -6.70 -14.47
CA ASP A 54 -17.51 -6.05 -14.58
C ASP A 54 -16.55 -6.92 -15.40
N GLU A 55 -15.71 -6.28 -16.21
CA GLU A 55 -14.82 -6.96 -17.13
C GLU A 55 -13.44 -7.22 -16.50
N LEU A 56 -13.05 -8.50 -16.42
CA LEU A 56 -11.71 -8.90 -16.02
C LEU A 56 -10.88 -9.26 -17.26
N SER A 57 -9.74 -8.61 -17.43
CA SER A 57 -8.91 -8.79 -18.61
C SER A 57 -7.41 -8.65 -18.37
N ILE A 58 -6.61 -9.25 -19.25
CA ILE A 58 -5.18 -8.97 -19.36
C ILE A 58 -4.90 -8.57 -20.81
N TYR A 59 -4.25 -7.42 -21.01
CA TYR A 59 -4.04 -6.85 -22.33
C TYR A 59 -2.84 -5.93 -22.41
N ARG A 60 -2.34 -5.71 -23.63
CA ARG A 60 -1.26 -4.75 -23.91
C ARG A 60 -1.83 -3.35 -24.12
N PHE A 61 -1.12 -2.33 -23.67
CA PHE A 61 -1.38 -0.93 -24.04
C PHE A 61 -0.12 -0.24 -24.54
N ASN A 62 -0.15 0.32 -25.74
CA ASN A 62 0.96 1.11 -26.28
C ASN A 62 0.79 2.59 -25.94
N ARG A 63 1.67 3.11 -25.09
CA ARG A 63 1.71 4.53 -24.70
C ARG A 63 2.44 5.38 -25.74
N ALA A 64 3.50 4.82 -26.32
CA ALA A 64 4.31 5.44 -27.37
C ALA A 64 5.06 4.35 -28.16
N VAL A 65 5.80 4.73 -29.20
CA VAL A 65 6.72 3.83 -29.90
C VAL A 65 7.73 3.25 -28.89
N ASN A 66 7.89 1.92 -28.88
CA ASN A 66 8.73 1.18 -27.92
C ASN A 66 8.37 1.38 -26.44
N MET A 67 7.13 1.79 -26.14
CA MET A 67 6.65 1.97 -24.76
C MET A 67 5.28 1.32 -24.61
N SER A 68 5.26 0.18 -23.90
CA SER A 68 4.05 -0.62 -23.71
C SER A 68 3.87 -1.02 -22.25
N ASP A 69 2.62 -1.08 -21.83
CA ASP A 69 2.20 -1.61 -20.55
C ASP A 69 1.56 -2.98 -20.76
N LEU A 70 1.81 -3.94 -19.87
CA LEU A 70 0.89 -5.05 -19.63
C LEU A 70 -0.12 -4.58 -18.59
N ARG A 71 -1.39 -4.53 -18.96
CA ARG A 71 -2.49 -4.09 -18.09
C ARG A 71 -3.33 -5.28 -17.65
N VAL A 72 -3.76 -5.20 -16.40
CA VAL A 72 -4.75 -6.11 -15.81
C VAL A 72 -5.98 -5.25 -15.50
N GLY A 73 -7.09 -5.50 -16.18
CA GLY A 73 -8.37 -4.89 -15.89
C GLY A 73 -9.06 -5.60 -14.73
N ILE A 74 -9.35 -4.86 -13.67
CA ILE A 74 -10.02 -5.32 -12.45
C ILE A 74 -11.39 -4.65 -12.33
N GLY A 75 -12.28 -4.97 -13.27
CA GLY A 75 -13.60 -4.35 -13.35
C GLY A 75 -13.58 -2.88 -13.74
N ASP A 76 -14.72 -2.21 -13.60
CA ASP A 76 -14.97 -0.83 -14.06
C ASP A 76 -15.39 0.15 -12.94
N ASP A 77 -15.48 -0.33 -11.69
CA ASP A 77 -15.83 0.47 -10.50
C ASP A 77 -14.64 1.28 -9.96
N TYR A 78 -14.16 2.24 -10.75
CA TYR A 78 -13.06 3.12 -10.36
C TYR A 78 -13.40 3.93 -9.08
N GLY A 79 -12.58 3.76 -8.03
CA GLY A 79 -12.73 4.49 -6.77
C GLY A 79 -13.69 3.85 -5.76
N GLY A 80 -14.18 2.64 -6.02
CA GLY A 80 -14.83 1.78 -5.05
C GLY A 80 -13.92 0.63 -4.59
N ALA A 81 -14.12 0.11 -3.38
CA ALA A 81 -13.38 -1.05 -2.87
C ALA A 81 -13.88 -2.41 -3.43
N GLY A 82 -14.69 -2.40 -4.51
CA GLY A 82 -15.39 -3.56 -5.03
C GLY A 82 -14.45 -4.57 -5.67
N ASP A 83 -13.90 -4.20 -6.83
CA ASP A 83 -13.05 -5.09 -7.60
C ASP A 83 -11.64 -5.21 -7.03
N ARG A 84 -11.06 -6.42 -7.15
CA ARG A 84 -9.75 -6.73 -6.55
C ARG A 84 -8.90 -7.60 -7.45
N PHE A 85 -7.61 -7.28 -7.52
CA PHE A 85 -6.56 -8.20 -7.95
C PHE A 85 -5.96 -8.90 -6.73
N VAL A 86 -6.04 -10.23 -6.68
CA VAL A 86 -5.55 -11.00 -5.54
C VAL A 86 -4.54 -12.06 -5.96
N ILE A 87 -3.36 -12.03 -5.34
CA ILE A 87 -2.36 -13.11 -5.41
C ILE A 87 -2.46 -13.92 -4.13
N GLY A 88 -2.61 -15.22 -4.26
CA GLY A 88 -2.84 -16.12 -3.13
C GLY A 88 -2.50 -17.57 -3.44
N SER A 89 -2.81 -18.45 -2.49
CA SER A 89 -2.64 -19.90 -2.65
C SER A 89 -3.87 -20.66 -2.19
N HIS A 90 -4.21 -21.75 -2.87
CA HIS A 90 -5.17 -22.72 -2.35
C HIS A 90 -4.50 -23.61 -1.31
N ASN A 91 -5.08 -23.71 -0.13
CA ASN A 91 -4.68 -24.69 0.87
C ASN A 91 -5.33 -26.03 0.55
N TRP A 92 -4.51 -27.07 0.42
CA TRP A 92 -4.97 -28.42 0.14
C TRP A 92 -5.92 -28.96 1.24
N GLN A 93 -5.69 -28.59 2.50
CA GLN A 93 -6.39 -29.19 3.63
C GLN A 93 -7.85 -28.76 3.74
N ASP A 94 -8.15 -27.49 3.46
CA ASP A 94 -9.49 -26.92 3.59
C ASP A 94 -10.06 -26.38 2.28
N ASN A 95 -9.33 -26.55 1.17
CA ASN A 95 -9.70 -26.11 -0.17
C ASN A 95 -10.04 -24.61 -0.26
N LYS A 96 -9.51 -23.79 0.65
CA LYS A 96 -9.70 -22.34 0.64
C LYS A 96 -8.57 -21.63 -0.09
N PHE A 97 -8.93 -20.54 -0.75
CA PHE A 97 -7.96 -19.59 -1.26
C PHE A 97 -7.56 -18.60 -0.17
N TYR A 98 -6.25 -18.45 0.05
CA TYR A 98 -5.66 -17.52 1.00
C TYR A 98 -4.99 -16.38 0.27
N ALA A 99 -5.45 -15.16 0.49
CA ALA A 99 -4.86 -13.96 -0.07
C ALA A 99 -3.51 -13.64 0.59
N HIS A 100 -2.48 -13.41 -0.22
CA HIS A 100 -1.15 -12.96 0.21
C HIS A 100 -0.90 -11.49 -0.14
N MET A 101 -1.33 -11.08 -1.33
CA MET A 101 -1.30 -9.70 -1.79
C MET A 101 -2.63 -9.34 -2.44
N VAL A 102 -3.18 -8.18 -2.09
CA VAL A 102 -4.44 -7.66 -2.66
C VAL A 102 -4.19 -6.25 -3.16
N ILE A 103 -4.72 -5.94 -4.34
CA ILE A 103 -4.90 -4.57 -4.84
C ILE A 103 -6.40 -4.35 -5.05
N ASP A 104 -6.97 -3.32 -4.45
CA ASP A 104 -8.40 -2.99 -4.61
C ASP A 104 -8.66 -1.93 -5.69
N GLY A 105 -9.94 -1.66 -5.98
CA GLY A 105 -10.38 -0.64 -6.95
C GLY A 105 -10.08 0.81 -6.55
N GLU A 106 -9.68 1.07 -5.29
CA GLU A 106 -9.13 2.36 -4.85
C GLU A 106 -7.60 2.45 -5.08
N GLY A 107 -6.97 1.36 -5.51
CA GLY A 107 -5.52 1.24 -5.71
C GLY A 107 -4.74 1.07 -4.40
N LYS A 108 -5.39 0.66 -3.31
CA LYS A 108 -4.70 0.30 -2.06
C LYS A 108 -4.10 -1.09 -2.21
N ILE A 109 -2.97 -1.30 -1.55
CA ILE A 109 -2.23 -2.56 -1.56
C ILE A 109 -2.18 -3.14 -0.15
N GLY A 110 -2.67 -4.37 0.01
CA GLY A 110 -2.53 -5.16 1.22
C GLY A 110 -1.52 -6.29 1.03
N ILE A 111 -0.58 -6.46 1.97
CA ILE A 111 0.38 -7.58 2.00
C ILE A 111 0.21 -8.31 3.34
N GLY A 112 -0.20 -9.58 3.28
CA GLY A 112 -0.54 -10.37 4.47
C GLY A 112 -1.80 -9.91 5.20
N THR A 113 -2.58 -9.01 4.60
CA THR A 113 -3.83 -8.48 5.16
C THR A 113 -4.78 -8.04 4.03
N GLU A 114 -6.07 -8.21 4.27
CA GLU A 114 -7.15 -7.63 3.45
C GLU A 114 -7.77 -6.39 4.15
N ALA A 115 -7.45 -6.17 5.44
CA ALA A 115 -7.85 -5.00 6.20
C ALA A 115 -6.82 -3.88 5.98
N MET A 116 -7.05 -3.01 4.98
CA MET A 116 -6.09 -2.00 4.55
C MET A 116 -6.22 -0.64 5.23
N GLY A 117 -7.37 -0.34 5.85
CA GLY A 117 -7.58 0.93 6.55
C GLY A 117 -7.61 2.14 5.60
N ALA A 118 -7.06 3.25 6.08
CA ALA A 118 -7.00 4.52 5.34
C ALA A 118 -5.74 4.62 4.47
N GLU A 119 -4.75 3.77 4.74
CA GLU A 119 -3.44 3.78 4.12
C GLU A 119 -3.47 3.23 2.69
N ARG A 120 -2.59 3.75 1.83
CA ARG A 120 -2.42 3.22 0.46
C ARG A 120 -1.68 1.87 0.43
N LEU A 121 -0.88 1.58 1.47
CA LEU A 121 -0.15 0.32 1.61
C LEU A 121 -0.28 -0.16 3.05
N ALA A 122 -0.91 -1.32 3.24
CA ALA A 122 -1.03 -2.00 4.52
C ALA A 122 -0.22 -3.30 4.51
N VAL A 123 0.68 -3.45 5.48
CA VAL A 123 1.50 -4.66 5.62
C VAL A 123 1.30 -5.25 7.00
N ASN A 124 0.78 -6.47 7.05
CA ASN A 124 0.69 -7.24 8.29
C ASN A 124 1.89 -8.18 8.39
N GLY A 125 3.01 -7.63 8.88
CA GLY A 125 4.27 -8.34 8.97
C GLY A 125 5.46 -7.38 9.06
N LEU A 126 6.67 -7.94 8.95
CA LEU A 126 7.90 -7.17 8.96
C LEU A 126 8.28 -6.72 7.55
N VAL A 127 8.65 -5.45 7.41
CA VAL A 127 9.25 -4.91 6.18
C VAL A 127 10.76 -4.77 6.40
N LYS A 128 11.56 -5.42 5.55
CA LYS A 128 13.01 -5.25 5.51
C LYS A 128 13.39 -4.33 4.36
N ALA A 129 13.94 -3.17 4.67
CA ALA A 129 14.45 -2.21 3.71
C ALA A 129 15.92 -1.89 3.98
N ARG A 130 16.68 -1.52 2.94
CA ARG A 130 18.02 -0.94 3.11
C ARG A 130 17.95 0.51 3.59
N GLU A 131 16.97 1.25 3.09
CA GLU A 131 16.74 2.65 3.41
C GLU A 131 15.26 3.00 3.21
N VAL A 132 14.74 3.92 4.03
CA VAL A 132 13.40 4.47 3.91
C VAL A 132 13.51 5.99 3.96
N LYS A 133 13.11 6.66 2.89
CA LYS A 133 12.98 8.12 2.85
C LYS A 133 11.54 8.50 3.18
N VAL A 134 11.34 9.22 4.28
CA VAL A 134 10.03 9.76 4.68
C VAL A 134 9.98 11.22 4.24
N GLU A 135 9.08 11.55 3.32
CA GLU A 135 8.91 12.91 2.80
C GLU A 135 7.78 13.65 3.53
N GLY A 136 7.89 14.98 3.62
CA GLY A 136 6.93 15.84 4.32
C GLY A 136 7.37 16.22 5.75
N GLY A 137 6.67 17.18 6.36
CA GLY A 137 6.90 17.67 7.72
C GLY A 137 7.94 18.80 7.86
N ILE A 138 7.81 19.58 8.93
CA ILE A 138 8.73 20.68 9.28
C ILE A 138 9.88 20.10 10.10
N TRP A 139 11.12 20.36 9.69
CA TRP A 139 12.30 19.98 10.46
C TRP A 139 12.47 20.91 11.68
N PRO A 140 12.83 20.38 12.87
CA PRO A 140 12.74 21.15 14.10
C PRO A 140 13.78 22.26 14.29
N ASP A 141 14.56 22.63 13.26
CA ASP A 141 15.60 23.67 13.30
C ASP A 141 15.13 25.00 13.93
N TYR A 142 13.82 25.27 13.92
CA TYR A 142 13.21 26.41 14.61
C TYR A 142 13.52 26.45 16.12
N VAL A 143 13.91 25.33 16.74
CA VAL A 143 14.35 25.25 18.14
C VAL A 143 15.54 26.17 18.40
N PHE A 144 16.37 26.43 17.39
CA PHE A 144 17.53 27.33 17.51
C PHE A 144 17.21 28.80 17.23
N GLU A 145 15.97 29.13 16.86
CA GLU A 145 15.56 30.51 16.67
C GLU A 145 15.60 31.30 17.99
N LYS A 146 15.90 32.60 17.89
CA LYS A 146 15.97 33.48 19.08
C LYS A 146 14.65 33.61 19.83
N SER A 147 13.53 33.42 19.14
CA SER A 147 12.16 33.41 19.66
C SER A 147 11.86 32.13 20.44
N TYR A 148 12.55 31.03 20.16
CA TYR A 148 12.29 29.75 20.79
C TYR A 148 12.64 29.77 22.28
N ARG A 149 11.77 29.17 23.08
CA ARG A 149 11.93 29.05 24.52
C ARG A 149 11.65 27.59 24.91
N PRO A 150 12.69 26.75 25.07
CA PRO A 150 12.47 25.39 25.55
C PRO A 150 11.87 25.41 26.95
N LEU A 151 11.09 24.38 27.29
CA LEU A 151 10.56 24.20 28.65
C LEU A 151 11.72 24.18 29.64
N SER A 152 11.53 24.76 30.84
CA SER A 152 12.57 24.66 31.87
C SER A 152 12.74 23.21 32.33
N LEU A 153 13.96 22.83 32.74
CA LEU A 153 14.22 21.46 33.23
C LEU A 153 13.33 21.08 34.42
N SER A 154 12.98 22.04 35.28
CA SER A 154 12.03 21.81 36.38
C SER A 154 10.60 21.54 35.87
N ALA A 155 10.15 22.22 34.82
CA ALA A 155 8.85 21.93 34.20
C ALA A 155 8.85 20.54 33.52
N VAL A 156 9.95 20.18 32.86
CA VAL A 156 10.14 18.86 32.25
C VAL A 156 10.14 17.76 33.32
N GLU A 157 10.88 17.95 34.41
CA GLU A 157 10.91 17.02 35.55
C GLU A 157 9.52 16.80 36.16
N LYS A 158 8.78 17.90 36.37
CA LYS A 158 7.40 17.83 36.86
C LYS A 158 6.51 17.04 35.91
N PHE A 159 6.65 17.26 34.59
CA PHE A 159 5.87 16.53 33.59
C PHE A 159 6.19 15.04 33.61
N ILE A 160 7.48 14.66 33.64
CA ILE A 160 7.92 13.27 33.70
C ILE A 160 7.41 12.59 34.98
N SER A 161 7.48 13.28 36.11
CA SER A 161 6.99 12.75 37.40
C SER A 161 5.50 12.46 37.40
N LEU A 162 4.72 13.24 36.64
CA LEU A 162 3.26 13.07 36.55
C LEU A 162 2.83 12.06 35.47
N ASN A 163 3.53 12.01 34.33
CA ASN A 163 3.07 11.28 33.14
C ASN A 163 3.93 10.05 32.80
N GLY A 164 5.15 9.94 33.36
CA GLY A 164 6.05 8.81 33.12
C GLY A 164 6.71 8.80 31.72
N HIS A 165 6.58 9.88 30.95
CA HIS A 165 7.23 10.05 29.65
C HIS A 165 7.58 11.52 29.39
N LEU A 166 8.34 11.77 28.33
CA LEU A 166 8.72 13.12 27.93
C LEU A 166 7.52 13.90 27.34
N PRO A 167 7.49 15.24 27.47
CA PRO A 167 6.52 16.07 26.79
C PRO A 167 6.52 15.83 25.28
N GLU A 168 5.34 15.90 24.65
CA GLU A 168 5.11 15.71 23.21
C GLU A 168 5.39 14.31 22.66
N LEU A 169 5.95 13.41 23.46
CA LEU A 169 6.11 12.01 23.11
C LEU A 169 4.92 11.20 23.64
N PRO A 170 4.37 10.26 22.85
CA PRO A 170 3.25 9.43 23.29
C PRO A 170 3.68 8.48 24.42
N SER A 171 2.73 8.11 25.27
CA SER A 171 2.95 7.09 26.30
C SER A 171 3.15 5.70 25.66
N ALA A 172 3.81 4.78 26.37
CA ALA A 172 3.96 3.40 25.92
C ALA A 172 2.59 2.70 25.68
N ALA A 173 1.57 3.05 26.47
CA ALA A 173 0.22 2.54 26.30
C ALA A 173 -0.42 3.05 24.99
N THR A 174 -0.22 4.32 24.66
CA THR A 174 -0.68 4.94 23.41
C THR A 174 -0.01 4.27 22.20
N VAL A 175 1.31 4.07 22.25
CA VAL A 175 2.07 3.42 21.17
C VAL A 175 1.62 1.97 20.97
N LYS A 176 1.36 1.24 22.06
CA LYS A 176 0.87 -0.15 21.98
C LYS A 176 -0.53 -0.23 21.34
N ALA A 177 -1.40 0.73 21.61
CA ALA A 177 -2.77 0.73 21.11
C ALA A 177 -2.87 1.17 19.64
N ASN A 178 -2.14 2.23 19.28
CA ASN A 178 -2.35 2.95 18.01
C ASN A 178 -1.16 2.86 17.04
N GLY A 179 -0.03 2.25 17.46
CA GLY A 179 1.21 2.33 16.71
C GLY A 179 1.87 3.71 16.80
N ILE A 180 2.80 3.97 15.90
CA ILE A 180 3.50 5.26 15.82
C ILE A 180 3.87 5.61 14.39
N GLU A 181 3.74 6.89 14.05
CA GLU A 181 4.18 7.42 12.77
C GLU A 181 5.69 7.64 12.80
N LEU A 182 6.42 6.87 11.98
CA LEU A 182 7.88 6.88 11.95
C LEU A 182 8.48 8.28 11.68
N GLY A 183 7.84 9.06 10.80
CA GLY A 183 8.27 10.42 10.50
C GLY A 183 8.12 11.34 11.71
N GLU A 184 6.93 11.37 12.31
CA GLU A 184 6.61 12.25 13.44
C GLU A 184 7.45 11.94 14.67
N ILE A 185 7.68 10.66 14.99
CA ILE A 185 8.52 10.30 16.14
C ILE A 185 9.97 10.73 15.93
N ASN A 186 10.54 10.54 14.73
CA ASN A 186 11.91 10.94 14.46
C ASN A 186 12.06 12.47 14.52
N ARG A 187 11.09 13.24 14.02
CA ARG A 187 11.07 14.70 14.13
C ARG A 187 10.98 15.15 15.59
N THR A 188 10.08 14.55 16.35
CA THR A 188 9.90 14.87 17.78
C THR A 188 11.16 14.52 18.57
N LEU A 189 11.77 13.36 18.31
CA LEU A 189 13.04 12.97 18.95
C LEU A 189 14.16 13.96 18.62
N LEU A 190 14.30 14.38 17.37
CA LEU A 190 15.29 15.39 17.01
C LEU A 190 15.04 16.71 17.73
N LYS A 191 13.80 17.19 17.76
CA LYS A 191 13.43 18.38 18.56
C LYS A 191 13.91 18.26 20.00
N LYS A 192 13.70 17.11 20.64
CA LYS A 192 14.14 16.87 22.02
C LYS A 192 15.67 16.85 22.15
N VAL A 193 16.40 16.34 21.16
CA VAL A 193 17.87 16.40 21.12
C VAL A 193 18.37 17.85 21.01
N GLU A 194 17.71 18.69 20.21
CA GLU A 194 18.06 20.10 20.07
C GLU A 194 17.75 20.90 21.35
N GLU A 195 16.59 20.67 21.97
CA GLU A 195 16.24 21.24 23.28
C GLU A 195 17.24 20.84 24.36
N LEU A 196 17.61 19.56 24.41
CA LEU A 196 18.64 19.06 25.32
C LEU A 196 19.98 19.77 25.08
N THR A 197 20.34 20.00 23.80
CA THR A 197 21.55 20.73 23.44
C THR A 197 21.53 22.16 23.95
N LEU A 198 20.39 22.87 23.87
CA LEU A 198 20.23 24.21 24.45
C LEU A 198 20.40 24.21 25.97
N HIS A 199 19.82 23.24 26.67
CA HIS A 199 19.99 23.09 28.12
C HIS A 199 21.45 22.83 28.51
N LEU A 200 22.14 21.96 27.78
CA LEU A 200 23.56 21.67 28.01
C LEU A 200 24.45 22.91 27.77
N ILE A 201 24.16 23.70 26.73
CA ILE A 201 24.86 24.98 26.49
C ILE A 201 24.64 25.94 27.66
N ALA A 202 23.40 26.07 28.15
CA ALA A 202 23.08 26.91 29.30
C ALA A 202 23.81 26.46 30.57
N GLN A 203 23.78 25.16 30.87
CA GLN A 203 24.46 24.57 32.01
C GLN A 203 25.99 24.75 31.93
N SER A 204 26.58 24.60 30.74
CA SER A 204 28.02 24.84 30.52
C SER A 204 28.42 26.29 30.82
N LYS A 205 27.59 27.26 30.43
CA LYS A 205 27.80 28.69 30.75
C LYS A 205 27.75 28.92 32.26
N GLU A 206 26.79 28.32 32.95
CA GLU A 206 26.67 28.42 34.41
C GLU A 206 27.87 27.82 35.14
N ILE A 207 28.29 26.62 34.77
CA ILE A 207 29.48 25.95 35.34
C ILE A 207 30.73 26.82 35.17
N LYS A 208 30.94 27.40 33.98
CA LYS A 208 32.07 28.32 33.73
C LYS A 208 31.99 29.55 34.62
N ALA A 209 30.81 30.12 34.82
CA ALA A 209 30.61 31.26 35.71
C ALA A 209 30.92 30.90 37.17
N LEU A 210 30.47 29.73 37.64
CA LEU A 210 30.76 29.22 38.98
C LEU A 210 32.27 28.98 39.17
N LYS A 211 32.94 28.31 38.22
CA LYS A 211 34.40 28.09 38.27
C LYS A 211 35.20 29.40 38.36
N ARG A 212 34.80 30.43 37.60
CA ARG A 212 35.43 31.75 37.68
C ARG A 212 35.25 32.42 39.03
N LYS A 213 34.10 32.22 39.70
CA LYS A 213 33.86 32.74 41.05
C LYS A 213 34.69 32.01 42.11
N VAL A 214 34.85 30.70 41.97
CA VAL A 214 35.67 29.87 42.87
C VAL A 214 37.15 30.22 42.74
N ASN A 215 37.68 30.33 41.52
CA ASN A 215 39.11 30.62 41.27
C ASN A 215 39.52 32.09 41.56
N LYS A 216 38.58 32.97 41.90
CA LYS A 216 38.86 34.36 42.30
C LYS A 216 38.92 34.56 43.82
N ARG A 217 38.68 33.50 44.59
CA ARG A 217 38.91 33.44 46.04
C ARG A 217 40.22 32.72 46.30
#